data_AF-A0A522U1C3-F1
#
_entry.id   AF-A0A522U1C3-F1
#
_cell.length_a   1.000
_cell.length_b   1.000
_cell.length_c   1.000
_cell.angle_alpha   90.00
_cell.angle_beta   90.00
_cell.angle_gamma   90.00
#
_symmetry.space_group_name_H-M   'P 1'
#
loop_
_entity.id
_entity.type
_entity.pdbx_description
1 polymer ?
#
loop_
_entity_poly.entity_id
_entity_poly.type
_entity_poly.pdbx_seq_one_letter_code
_entity_poly.pdbx_strand_id
1 'polypeptide(L)' 'MRRAGKRSDVDEAIDFELSDQDGKSWHLADHLARGPVLLVFYRGDW' A
#
# COMPACT_ATOMS: atom_id res chain seq x y z
N MET A 1 -16.25 31.31 14.07
CA MET A 1 -15.73 30.03 14.60
C MET A 1 -15.76 28.99 13.47
N ARG A 2 -14.62 28.64 12.87
CA ARG A 2 -14.55 27.63 11.79
C ARG A 2 -14.04 26.32 12.40
N ARG A 3 -14.79 25.21 12.25
CA ARG A 3 -14.27 23.88 12.61
C ARG A 3 -13.17 23.53 11.61
N ALA A 4 -11.96 23.32 12.10
CA ALA A 4 -10.90 22.72 11.31
C ALA A 4 -11.30 21.28 10.98
N GLY A 5 -11.60 21.01 9.71
CA GLY A 5 -11.74 19.64 9.22
C GLY A 5 -10.39 18.95 9.36
N LYS A 6 -10.39 17.77 10.00
CA LYS A 6 -9.23 16.89 10.07
C LYS A 6 -8.83 16.55 8.63
N ARG A 7 -7.70 17.10 8.15
CA ARG A 7 -7.09 16.59 6.93
C ARG A 7 -6.65 15.18 7.28
N SER A 8 -7.23 14.18 6.62
CA SER A 8 -6.61 12.87 6.58
C SER A 8 -5.32 13.06 5.81
N ASP A 9 -4.18 13.00 6.48
CA ASP A 9 -2.85 12.93 5.86
C ASP A 9 -2.66 11.56 5.15
N VAL A 10 -3.67 11.17 4.37
CA VAL A 10 -3.71 9.93 3.59
C VAL A 10 -3.48 10.36 2.17
N ASP A 11 -2.22 10.41 1.77
CA ASP A 11 -1.89 10.35 0.35
C ASP A 11 -2.33 8.99 -0.18
N GLU A 12 -2.93 9.00 -1.37
CA GLU A 12 -3.31 7.77 -2.07
C GLU A 12 -2.04 6.94 -2.34
N ALA A 13 -2.07 5.66 -1.97
CA ALA A 13 -0.94 4.78 -2.25
C ALA A 13 -0.77 4.64 -3.76
N ILE A 14 0.44 4.91 -4.27
CA ILE A 14 0.78 4.65 -5.67
C ILE A 14 0.67 3.15 -5.91
N ASP A 15 -0.15 2.76 -6.89
CA ASP A 15 -0.26 1.36 -7.30
C ASP A 15 1.01 0.89 -8.01
N PHE A 16 1.36 -0.38 -7.81
CA PHE A 16 2.52 -1.00 -8.43
C PHE A 16 2.33 -2.51 -8.60
N GLU A 17 3.14 -3.07 -9.49
CA GLU A 17 3.25 -4.50 -9.76
C GLU A 17 4.65 -5.00 -9.41
N LEU A 18 4.73 -6.11 -8.68
CA LEU A 18 5.98 -6.82 -8.36
C LEU A 18 5.81 -8.31 -8.62
N SER A 19 6.92 -9.04 -8.74
CA SER A 19 6.90 -10.51 -8.66
C SER A 19 6.86 -10.96 -7.21
N ASP A 20 6.00 -11.92 -6.89
CA ASP A 20 6.01 -12.63 -5.61
C ASP A 20 7.14 -13.69 -5.54
N GLN A 21 7.21 -14.43 -4.43
CA GLN A 21 8.22 -15.46 -4.22
C GLN A 21 8.13 -16.66 -5.19
N ASP A 22 6.98 -16.87 -5.83
CA ASP A 22 6.79 -17.91 -6.86
C ASP A 22 7.04 -17.36 -8.28
N GLY A 23 7.40 -16.08 -8.41
CA GLY A 23 7.54 -15.38 -9.69
C GLY A 23 6.20 -14.96 -10.32
N LYS A 24 5.09 -15.03 -9.58
CA LYS A 24 3.78 -14.58 -10.07
C LYS A 24 3.64 -13.08 -9.91
N SER A 25 2.85 -12.47 -10.78
CA SER A 25 2.51 -11.06 -10.67
C SER A 25 1.68 -10.78 -9.41
N TRP A 26 2.08 -9.74 -8.69
CA TRP A 26 1.46 -9.22 -7.48
C TRP A 26 1.15 -7.74 -7.68
N HIS A 27 -0.13 -7.37 -7.65
CA HIS A 27 -0.59 -5.97 -7.77
C HIS A 27 -1.08 -5.44 -6.42
N LEU A 28 -0.64 -4.24 -6.03
CA LEU A 28 -1.04 -3.63 -4.77
C LEU A 28 -2.56 -3.37 -4.71
N ALA A 29 -3.16 -2.86 -5.79
CA ALA A 29 -4.59 -2.56 -5.86
C ALA A 29 -5.48 -3.78 -5.57
N ASP A 30 -5.14 -4.96 -6.12
CA ASP A 30 -5.89 -6.19 -5.91
C ASP A 30 -5.94 -6.63 -4.44
N HIS A 31 -4.89 -6.30 -3.68
CA HIS A 31 -4.79 -6.64 -2.26
C HIS A 31 -5.49 -5.61 -1.39
N LEU A 32 -5.35 -4.32 -1.69
CA LEU A 32 -6.08 -3.25 -1.03
C LEU A 32 -7.60 -3.38 -1.20
N ALA A 33 -8.06 -3.86 -2.35
CA ALA A 33 -9.48 -4.15 -2.60
C ALA A 33 -10.06 -5.23 -1.65
N ARG A 34 -9.21 -6.09 -1.08
CA ARG A 34 -9.60 -7.15 -0.14
C ARG A 34 -9.49 -6.72 1.32
N GLY A 35 -8.80 -5.62 1.61
CA GLY A 35 -8.65 -5.07 2.95
C GLY A 35 -7.31 -4.34 3.16
N PRO A 36 -7.06 -3.86 4.38
CA PRO A 36 -5.82 -3.17 4.72
C PRO A 36 -4.59 -4.05 4.53
N VAL A 37 -3.52 -3.46 3.99
CA VAL A 37 -2.22 -4.13 3.77
C VAL A 37 -1.15 -3.40 4.58
N LEU A 38 -0.30 -4.16 5.30
CA LEU A 38 0.93 -3.65 5.90
C LEU A 38 2.10 -3.97 4.98
N LEU A 39 2.66 -2.95 4.31
CA LEU A 39 3.80 -3.09 3.42
C LEU A 39 5.09 -2.71 4.14
N VAL A 40 6.08 -3.61 4.16
CA VAL A 40 7.36 -3.40 4.85
C VAL A 40 8.51 -3.49 3.84
N PHE A 41 9.19 -2.37 3.62
CA PHE A 41 10.46 -2.34 2.90
C PHE A 41 11.60 -2.57 3.88
N TYR A 42 12.48 -3.52 3.58
CA TYR A 42 13.68 -3.81 4.36
C TYR A 42 14.91 -3.91 3.46
N ARG A 43 16.11 -3.76 4.03
CA ARG A 43 17.38 -3.93 3.29
C ARG A 43 17.90 -5.35 3.47
N GLY A 44 18.30 -5.97 2.36
CA GLY A 44 18.94 -7.29 2.33
C GLY A 44 17.99 -8.41 1.95
N ASP A 45 18.54 -9.63 1.87
CA ASP A 45 17.77 -10.85 1.65
C ASP A 45 17.47 -11.48 3.01
N TRP A 46 16.22 -11.94 3.20
CA TRP A 46 15.77 -12.67 4.40
C TRP A 46 16.50 -14.00 4.57
#